data_AF-A0A1G8NVF6-F1
#
_entry.id   AF-A0A1G8NVF6-F1
#
_cell.length_a   1.000
_cell.length_b   1.000
_cell.length_c   1.000
_cell.angle_alpha   90.00
_cell.angle_beta   90.00
_cell.angle_gamma   90.00
#
_symmetry.space_group_name_H-M   'P 1'
#
loop_
_entity.id
_entity.type
_entity.pdbx_description
1 polymer ?
#
loop_
_entity_poly.entity_id
_entity_poly.type
_entity_poly.pdbx_seq_one_letter_code
_entity_poly.pdbx_strand_id
1 'polypeptide(L)'
;MADKWLEREVAQGLMGLIALRLDGAPAADSVTQTMDIWLVALSKGRYWEEEQDAERFKQAFSTLFATCDRWPAPARLLREMPARKGLPALPKPELTDTQRTNGRRQLADLIASLKPRLKQTKEQHQ
;
A
#
# COMPACT_ATOMS: atom_id res chain seq x y z
N MET A 1 -9.33 -2.67 -18.71
CA MET A 1 -8.16 -3.23 -19.40
C MET A 1 -6.99 -3.12 -18.44
N ALA A 2 -6.27 -4.22 -18.20
CA ALA A 2 -5.06 -4.14 -17.37
C ALA A 2 -4.06 -3.21 -18.06
N ASP A 3 -3.35 -2.43 -17.27
CA ASP A 3 -2.35 -1.52 -17.78
C ASP A 3 -1.21 -2.34 -18.41
N LYS A 4 -0.75 -1.99 -19.62
CA LYS A 4 0.15 -2.85 -20.41
C LYS A 4 1.43 -3.24 -19.66
N TRP A 5 1.90 -2.37 -18.78
CA TRP A 5 3.06 -2.63 -17.95
C TRP A 5 2.79 -3.69 -16.87
N LEU A 6 1.61 -3.68 -16.25
CA LEU A 6 1.24 -4.64 -15.21
C LEU A 6 1.15 -6.05 -15.79
N GLU A 7 0.52 -6.18 -16.96
CA GLU A 7 0.45 -7.44 -17.69
C GLU A 7 1.85 -7.99 -17.97
N ARG A 8 2.78 -7.14 -18.43
CA ARG A 8 4.17 -7.52 -18.68
C ARG A 8 4.89 -8.01 -17.42
N GLU A 9 4.81 -7.27 -16.30
CA GLU A 9 5.48 -7.66 -15.05
C GLU A 9 4.90 -8.95 -14.48
N VAL A 10 3.58 -9.13 -14.52
CA VAL A 10 2.92 -10.35 -14.06
C VAL A 10 3.26 -11.54 -14.97
N ALA A 11 3.26 -11.36 -16.29
CA ALA A 11 3.63 -12.40 -17.24
C ALA A 11 5.07 -12.89 -17.01
N GLN A 12 6.03 -11.97 -16.84
CA GLN A 12 7.42 -12.31 -16.55
C GLN A 12 7.56 -13.07 -15.22
N GLY A 13 6.89 -12.59 -14.18
CA GLY A 13 6.88 -13.25 -12.87
C GLY A 13 6.29 -14.67 -12.93
N LEU A 14 5.15 -14.84 -13.60
CA LEU A 14 4.50 -16.15 -13.76
C LEU A 14 5.34 -17.13 -14.58
N MET A 15 5.98 -16.68 -15.66
CA MET A 15 6.93 -17.52 -16.41
C MET A 15 8.08 -18.02 -15.52
N GLY A 16 8.59 -17.17 -14.64
CA GLY A 16 9.58 -17.56 -13.64
C GLY A 16 9.07 -18.66 -12.70
N LEU A 17 7.84 -18.52 -12.17
CA LEU A 17 7.24 -19.57 -11.33
C LEU A 17 7.02 -20.88 -12.10
N ILE A 18 6.60 -20.81 -13.37
CA ILE A 18 6.38 -21.99 -14.22
C ILE A 18 7.70 -22.74 -14.44
N ALA A 19 8.80 -22.01 -14.63
CA ALA A 19 10.12 -22.59 -14.79
C ALA A 19 10.58 -23.42 -13.57
N LEU A 20 10.13 -23.06 -12.37
CA LEU A 20 10.42 -23.81 -11.13
C LEU A 20 9.66 -25.14 -11.02
N ARG A 21 8.59 -25.34 -11.81
CA ARG A 21 7.76 -26.56 -11.81
C ARG A 21 7.30 -26.99 -10.41
N LEU A 22 6.89 -26.01 -9.60
CA LEU A 22 6.40 -26.23 -8.24
C LEU A 22 5.15 -27.13 -8.24
N ASP A 23 4.93 -27.85 -7.14
CA ASP A 23 3.70 -28.62 -6.96
C ASP A 23 2.47 -27.70 -7.03
N GLY A 24 1.44 -28.12 -7.76
CA GLY A 24 0.23 -27.34 -8.02
C GLY A 24 0.37 -26.27 -9.11
N ALA A 25 1.47 -26.27 -9.88
CA ALA A 25 1.62 -25.38 -11.03
C ALA A 25 0.56 -25.66 -12.10
N PRO A 26 0.10 -24.63 -12.85
CA PRO A 26 -0.86 -24.81 -13.92
C PRO A 26 -0.31 -25.68 -15.05
N ALA A 27 -1.20 -26.39 -15.75
CA ALA A 27 -0.86 -27.10 -16.97
C ALA A 27 -0.51 -26.11 -18.09
N ALA A 28 0.32 -26.53 -19.06
CA ALA A 28 0.86 -25.67 -20.10
C ALA A 28 -0.23 -24.97 -20.95
N ASP A 29 -1.33 -25.66 -21.23
CA ASP A 29 -2.50 -25.15 -21.95
C ASP A 29 -3.36 -24.17 -21.13
N SER A 30 -3.20 -24.18 -19.81
CA SER A 30 -3.92 -23.30 -18.87
C SER A 30 -3.11 -22.08 -18.39
N VAL A 31 -1.87 -21.91 -18.87
CA VAL A 31 -0.97 -20.82 -18.43
C VAL A 31 -1.58 -19.44 -18.73
N THR A 32 -2.10 -19.23 -19.94
CA THR A 32 -2.71 -17.95 -20.33
C THR A 32 -3.94 -17.64 -19.46
N GLN A 33 -4.81 -18.62 -19.24
CA GLN A 33 -5.97 -18.44 -18.37
C GLN A 33 -5.56 -18.14 -16.92
N THR A 34 -4.49 -18.78 -16.44
CA THR A 34 -3.94 -18.51 -15.10
C THR A 34 -3.47 -17.05 -15.00
N MET A 35 -2.78 -16.55 -16.02
CA MET A 35 -2.36 -15.14 -16.09
C MET A 35 -3.55 -14.18 -16.03
N ASP A 36 -4.61 -14.43 -16.80
CA ASP A 36 -5.82 -13.60 -16.80
C ASP A 36 -6.45 -13.52 -15.41
N ILE A 37 -6.57 -14.65 -14.72
CA ILE A 37 -7.12 -14.72 -13.36
C ILE A 37 -6.22 -13.99 -12.36
N TRP A 38 -4.91 -14.08 -12.51
CA TRP A 38 -3.97 -13.30 -11.69
C TRP A 38 -4.16 -11.79 -11.90
N LEU A 39 -4.30 -11.32 -13.14
CA LEU A 39 -4.53 -9.90 -13.42
C LEU A 39 -5.85 -9.41 -12.83
N VAL A 40 -6.92 -10.21 -12.92
CA VAL A 40 -8.20 -9.90 -12.25
C VAL A 40 -8.02 -9.78 -10.73
N ALA A 41 -7.34 -10.75 -10.11
CA ALA A 41 -7.15 -10.77 -8.67
C ALA A 41 -6.29 -9.59 -8.17
N LEU A 42 -5.22 -9.27 -8.89
CA LEU A 42 -4.28 -8.20 -8.55
C LEU A 42 -4.86 -6.81 -8.81
N SER A 43 -5.79 -6.67 -9.77
CA SER A 43 -6.43 -5.38 -10.10
C SER A 43 -7.66 -5.08 -9.25
N LYS A 44 -8.24 -6.08 -8.56
CA LYS A 44 -9.46 -5.88 -7.77
C LYS A 44 -9.24 -4.88 -6.64
N GLY A 45 -9.93 -3.73 -6.73
CA GLY A 45 -9.92 -2.68 -5.71
C GLY A 45 -8.57 -1.96 -5.55
N ARG A 46 -7.69 -2.04 -6.56
CA ARG A 46 -6.35 -1.45 -6.52
C ARG A 46 -6.08 -0.67 -7.80
N TYR A 47 -5.34 0.41 -7.64
CA TYR A 47 -4.74 1.15 -8.73
C TYR A 47 -3.23 1.04 -8.60
N TRP A 48 -2.58 0.66 -9.70
CA TRP A 48 -1.14 0.47 -9.78
C TRP A 48 -0.54 1.56 -10.67
N GLU A 49 0.66 2.00 -10.33
CA GLU A 49 1.39 3.06 -11.02
C GLU A 49 2.80 2.56 -11.34
N GLU A 50 3.15 2.50 -12.63
CA GLU A 50 4.39 1.85 -13.10
C GLU A 50 5.63 2.37 -12.39
N GLU A 51 5.75 3.70 -12.23
CA GLU A 51 6.88 4.38 -11.59
C GLU A 51 7.10 3.95 -10.14
N GLN A 52 6.02 3.64 -9.42
CA GLN A 52 6.08 3.28 -7.99
C GLN A 52 6.06 1.77 -7.77
N ASP A 53 5.42 1.03 -8.68
CA ASP A 53 4.98 -0.34 -8.42
C ASP A 53 5.74 -1.39 -9.24
N ALA A 54 6.30 -1.07 -10.41
CA ALA A 54 6.97 -2.06 -11.25
C ALA A 54 8.10 -2.79 -10.52
N GLU A 55 8.96 -2.04 -9.82
CA GLU A 55 10.06 -2.61 -9.04
C GLU A 55 9.56 -3.43 -7.84
N ARG A 56 8.43 -3.04 -7.24
CA ARG A 56 7.82 -3.77 -6.12
C ARG A 56 7.29 -5.13 -6.57
N PHE A 57 6.73 -5.22 -7.78
CA PHE A 57 6.32 -6.49 -8.38
C PHE A 57 7.52 -7.42 -8.61
N LYS A 58 8.61 -6.90 -9.19
CA LYS A 58 9.84 -7.68 -9.41
C LYS A 58 10.41 -8.24 -8.12
N GLN A 59 10.49 -7.41 -7.07
CA GLN A 59 10.99 -7.84 -5.75
C GLN A 59 10.08 -8.90 -5.13
N ALA A 60 8.76 -8.71 -5.18
CA ALA A 60 7.81 -9.70 -4.65
C ALA A 60 7.96 -11.05 -5.37
N PHE A 61 8.06 -11.07 -6.70
CA PHE A 61 8.28 -12.30 -7.46
C PHE A 61 9.64 -12.93 -7.13
N SER A 62 10.71 -12.14 -6.99
CA SER A 62 12.03 -12.62 -6.55
C SER A 62 11.95 -13.35 -5.20
N THR A 63 11.20 -12.80 -4.25
CA THR A 63 10.94 -13.46 -2.97
C THR A 63 10.15 -14.76 -3.15
N LEU A 64 9.11 -14.79 -4.00
CA LEU A 64 8.37 -16.03 -4.27
C LEU A 64 9.27 -17.11 -4.87
N PHE A 65 10.13 -16.76 -5.82
CA PHE A 65 11.06 -17.72 -6.44
C PHE A 65 11.98 -18.37 -5.41
N ALA A 66 12.37 -17.64 -4.37
CA ALA A 66 13.28 -18.12 -3.35
C ALA A 66 12.59 -18.91 -2.22
N THR A 67 11.27 -18.77 -2.04
CA THR A 67 10.59 -19.20 -0.81
C THR A 67 9.38 -20.11 -1.02
N CYS A 68 8.86 -20.22 -2.24
CA CYS A 68 7.68 -21.05 -2.52
C CYS A 68 8.06 -22.50 -2.79
N ASP A 69 7.57 -23.41 -1.94
CA ASP A 69 7.66 -24.86 -2.17
C ASP A 69 6.49 -25.42 -3.01
N ARG A 70 5.41 -24.64 -3.14
CA ARG A 70 4.21 -24.95 -3.93
C ARG A 70 3.76 -23.73 -4.70
N TRP A 71 2.99 -23.95 -5.77
CA TRP A 71 2.46 -22.87 -6.59
C TRP A 71 1.63 -21.89 -5.75
N PRO A 72 2.00 -20.59 -5.73
CA PRO A 72 1.37 -19.62 -4.85
C PRO A 72 0.02 -19.15 -5.38
N ALA A 73 -0.87 -18.72 -4.47
CA ALA A 73 -2.04 -17.92 -4.82
C ALA A 73 -1.63 -16.45 -5.08
N PRO A 74 -2.40 -15.66 -5.87
CA PRO A 74 -2.10 -14.24 -6.13
C PRO A 74 -1.97 -13.40 -4.85
N ALA A 75 -2.72 -13.76 -3.80
CA ALA A 75 -2.65 -13.10 -2.50
C ALA A 75 -1.29 -13.22 -1.82
N ARG A 76 -0.49 -14.26 -2.15
CA ARG A 76 0.87 -14.41 -1.62
C ARG A 76 1.79 -13.34 -2.21
N LEU A 77 1.72 -13.07 -3.52
CA LEU A 77 2.49 -12.00 -4.16
C LEU A 77 2.24 -10.66 -3.46
N LEU A 78 0.97 -10.31 -3.24
CA LEU A 78 0.58 -9.06 -2.57
C LEU A 78 1.11 -8.94 -1.14
N ARG A 79 1.33 -10.06 -0.45
CA ARG A 79 1.88 -10.10 0.91
C ARG A 79 3.39 -9.87 0.93
N GLU A 80 4.09 -10.36 -0.09
CA GLU A 80 5.54 -10.15 -0.25
C GLU A 80 5.88 -8.79 -0.86
N MET A 81 4.90 -8.04 -1.38
CA MET A 81 5.15 -6.73 -1.95
C MET A 81 5.70 -5.76 -0.90
N PRO A 82 6.88 -5.15 -1.14
CA PRO A 82 7.39 -4.08 -0.31
C PRO A 82 6.39 -2.93 -0.19
N ALA A 83 6.43 -2.13 0.88
CA ALA A 83 5.61 -0.92 0.95
C ALA A 83 5.97 0.07 -0.18
N ARG A 84 5.00 0.88 -0.64
CA ARG A 84 5.31 2.01 -1.53
C ARG A 84 6.29 2.93 -0.83
N LYS A 85 7.28 3.46 -1.57
CA LYS A 85 8.13 4.53 -1.06
C LYS A 85 7.21 5.71 -0.74
N GLY A 86 7.18 6.12 0.53
CA GLY A 86 6.37 7.24 0.97
C GLY A 86 6.80 8.52 0.25
N LEU A 87 5.87 9.47 0.14
CA LEU A 87 6.22 10.84 -0.22
C LEU A 87 7.26 11.36 0.79
N PRO A 88 8.24 12.15 0.34
CA PRO A 88 9.13 12.86 1.25
C PRO A 88 8.30 13.62 2.29
N ALA A 89 8.71 13.55 3.56
CA ALA A 89 8.06 14.33 4.59
C ALA A 89 8.15 15.81 4.22
N LEU A 90 7.03 16.54 4.37
CA LEU A 90 7.06 17.99 4.21
C LEU A 90 8.07 18.58 5.19
N PRO A 91 8.87 19.59 4.78
CA PRO A 91 9.74 20.27 5.71
C PRO A 91 8.91 20.85 6.85
N LYS A 92 9.42 20.73 8.08
CA LYS A 92 8.77 21.33 9.24
C LYS A 92 8.66 22.85 9.00
N PRO A 93 7.48 23.46 9.13
CA PRO A 93 7.35 24.90 8.97
C PRO A 93 8.26 25.63 9.96
N GLU A 94 9.06 26.58 9.46
CA GLU A 94 9.80 27.48 10.34
C GLU A 94 8.83 28.51 10.92
N LEU A 95 8.55 28.39 12.22
CA LEU A 95 7.73 29.35 12.95
C LEU A 95 8.57 30.57 13.32
N THR A 96 8.18 31.74 12.82
CA THR A 96 8.71 33.02 13.29
C THR A 96 8.35 33.24 14.77
N ASP A 97 9.10 34.10 15.47
CA ASP A 97 8.82 34.41 16.88
C ASP A 97 7.44 35.05 17.08
N THR A 98 6.99 35.84 16.09
CA THR A 98 5.65 36.43 16.07
C THR A 98 4.57 35.36 15.91
N GLN A 99 4.78 34.36 15.05
CA GLN A 99 3.86 33.23 14.88
C GLN A 99 3.79 32.35 16.14
N ARG A 100 4.92 32.11 16.82
CA ARG A 100 4.92 31.36 18.09
C ARG A 100 4.15 32.08 19.18
N THR A 101 4.35 33.39 19.29
CA THR A 101 3.71 34.19 20.34
C THR A 101 2.21 34.31 20.09
N ASN A 102 1.81 34.58 18.85
CA ASN A 102 0.40 34.63 18.46
C ASN A 102 -0.29 33.27 18.60
N GLY A 103 0.38 32.19 18.18
CA GLY A 103 -0.14 30.82 18.34
C GLY A 103 -0.35 30.45 19.81
N ARG A 104 0.60 30.79 20.70
CA ARG A 104 0.45 30.57 22.15
C ARG A 104 -0.74 31.34 22.74
N ARG A 105 -0.95 32.59 22.32
CA ARG A 105 -2.08 33.41 22.78
C ARG A 105 -3.41 32.78 22.34
N GLN A 106 -3.55 32.47 21.05
CA GLN A 106 -4.76 31.87 20.51
C GLN A 106 -5.08 30.51 21.16
N LEU A 107 -4.06 29.70 21.43
CA LEU A 107 -4.24 28.42 22.11
C LEU A 107 -4.73 28.61 23.56
N ALA A 108 -4.19 29.60 24.28
CA ALA A 108 -4.64 29.93 25.63
C ALA A 108 -6.10 30.39 25.65
N ASP A 109 -6.51 31.22 24.69
CA ASP A 109 -7.88 31.72 24.56
C ASP A 109 -8.87 30.58 24.25
N LEU A 110 -8.47 29.66 23.36
CA LEU A 110 -9.24 28.45 23.06
C LEU A 110 -9.41 27.58 24.32
N ILE A 111 -8.33 27.32 25.07
CA ILE A 111 -8.39 26.54 26.31
C ILE A 111 -9.29 27.23 27.35
N ALA A 112 -9.22 28.56 27.47
CA ALA A 112 -10.03 29.34 28.39
C ALA A 112 -11.52 29.28 28.04
N SER A 113 -11.88 29.31 26.75
CA SER A 113 -13.27 29.22 26.30
C SER A 113 -13.86 27.81 26.42
N LEU A 114 -13.04 26.76 26.36
CA LEU A 114 -13.46 25.36 26.53
C LEU A 114 -13.67 24.97 28.01
N LYS A 115 -12.88 25.52 28.93
CA LYS A 115 -12.99 25.25 30.38
C LYS A 115 -14.38 25.45 31.00
N PRO A 116 -15.11 26.56 30.78
CA PRO A 116 -16.44 26.76 31.34
C PRO A 116 -17.48 25.82 30.73
N ARG A 117 -17.35 25.48 29.43
CA ARG A 117 -18.25 24.53 28.76
C ARG A 117 -18.14 23.12 29.35
N LEU A 118 -16.92 22.68 29.67
CA LEU A 118 -16.68 21.38 30.32
C LEU A 118 -17.20 21.31 31.76
N LYS A 119 -17.30 22.45 32.47
CA LYS A 119 -17.92 22.51 33.80
C LYS A 119 -19.45 22.44 33.71
N GLN A 120 -20.05 23.15 32.76
CA GLN A 120 -21.51 23.16 32.56
C GLN A 120 -22.07 21.79 32.16
N THR A 121 -21.33 20.99 31.37
CA THR A 121 -21.77 19.62 31.02
C THR A 121 -21.77 18.67 32.22
N LYS A 122 -20.92 18.91 33.24
CA LYS A 122 -20.89 18.10 34.47
C LYS A 122 -22.00 18.47 35.44
N GLU A 123 -22.42 19.73 35.48
CA GLU A 123 -23.51 20.21 36.35
C GLU A 123 -24.91 19.85 35.80
N GLN A 124 -25.04 19.55 34.51
CA GLN A 124 -26.32 19.14 33.88
C GLN A 124 -26.64 17.63 33.99
N HIS A 125 -25.72 16.81 34.53
CA HIS A 125 -25.91 15.36 34.70
C HIS A 125 -25.97 14.92 36.18
N GLN A 126 -26.22 15.87 37.09
CA GLN A 126 -26.43 15.62 38.52
C GLN A 126 -27.86 16.02 38.89
#